data_AF-K2RF64-F1
#
_entry.id   AF-K2RF64-F1
#
_cell.length_a   1.000
_cell.length_b   1.000
_cell.length_c   1.000
_cell.angle_alpha   90.00
_cell.angle_beta   90.00
_cell.angle_gamma   90.00
#
_symmetry.space_group_name_H-M   'P 1'
#
loop_
_entity.id
_entity.type
_entity.pdbx_description
1 polymer ?
#
loop_
_entity_poly.entity_id
_entity_poly.type
_entity_poly.pdbx_seq_one_letter_code
_entity_poly.pdbx_strand_id
1 'polypeptide(L)'
;MSVQIPTYVRATLERGRAVVMREGKGTNGYVHVEDLAALYEIVVVEVLERSGEALPTGKRGIIFCGSGQFTWSEVAERVADACLEAGKITDTRVEDVGLTEGTRILSSYLEMADEAMVEVGLAGSSRTVATVAKRLGWKPMRGEEAWRQGFKDDVKAVLGKM
;
A
#
# COMPACT_ATOMS: atom_id res chain seq x y z
N MET A 1 -8.48 0.24 -1.36
CA MET A 1 -8.06 -1.16 -1.17
C MET A 1 -6.73 -1.35 -1.87
N SER A 2 -5.72 -1.85 -1.16
CA SER A 2 -4.44 -2.22 -1.76
C SER A 2 -4.55 -3.63 -2.37
N VAL A 3 -3.82 -3.87 -3.46
CA VAL A 3 -3.62 -5.24 -4.00
C VAL A 3 -2.38 -5.89 -3.34
N GLN A 4 -1.39 -5.07 -2.99
CA GLN A 4 -0.06 -5.51 -2.57
C GLN A 4 -0.08 -6.14 -1.17
N ILE A 5 -0.73 -5.51 -0.19
CA ILE A 5 -0.79 -6.04 1.19
C ILE A 5 -1.53 -7.38 1.23
N PRO A 6 -2.73 -7.55 0.63
CA PRO A 6 -3.39 -8.85 0.57
C PRO A 6 -2.57 -9.94 -0.11
N THR A 7 -1.76 -9.60 -1.12
CA THR A 7 -0.82 -10.53 -1.75
C THR A 7 0.22 -11.05 -0.75
N TYR A 8 0.85 -10.16 0.02
CA TYR A 8 1.79 -10.56 1.08
C TYR A 8 1.11 -11.41 2.16
N VAL A 9 -0.12 -11.07 2.55
CA VAL A 9 -0.90 -11.86 3.51
C VAL A 9 -1.11 -13.28 3.00
N ARG A 10 -1.62 -13.46 1.77
CA ARG A 10 -1.85 -14.79 1.19
C ARG A 10 -0.57 -15.62 1.13
N ALA A 11 0.50 -15.05 0.58
CA ALA A 11 1.79 -15.73 0.48
C ALA A 11 2.33 -16.16 1.85
N THR A 12 2.16 -15.31 2.87
CA THR A 12 2.57 -15.61 4.25
C THR A 12 1.77 -16.76 4.83
N LEU A 13 0.43 -16.75 4.65
CA LEU A 13 -0.45 -17.80 5.16
C LEU A 13 -0.17 -19.16 4.50
N GLU A 14 0.09 -19.18 3.19
CA GLU A 14 0.39 -20.42 2.45
C GLU A 14 1.74 -21.02 2.84
N ARG A 15 2.76 -20.18 3.02
CA ARG A 15 4.12 -20.63 3.35
C ARG A 15 4.35 -20.82 4.84
N GLY A 16 3.47 -20.29 5.67
CA GLY A 16 3.67 -20.19 7.12
C GLY A 16 4.76 -19.19 7.53
N ARG A 17 5.25 -18.36 6.60
CA ARG A 17 6.30 -17.36 6.82
C ARG A 17 6.25 -16.25 5.79
N ALA A 18 6.43 -15.01 6.25
CA ALA A 18 6.48 -13.83 5.38
C ALA A 18 7.80 -13.74 4.63
N VAL A 19 7.77 -13.19 3.42
CA VAL A 19 8.95 -12.99 2.59
C VAL A 19 9.01 -11.59 2.02
N VAL A 20 10.21 -11.16 1.64
CA VAL A 20 10.44 -9.92 0.92
C VAL A 20 11.44 -10.14 -0.21
N MET A 21 11.29 -9.40 -1.31
CA MET A 21 12.24 -9.47 -2.42
C MET A 21 13.51 -8.69 -2.10
N ARG A 22 14.66 -9.35 -2.25
CA ARG A 22 15.98 -8.85 -1.85
C ARG A 22 15.88 -8.35 -0.40
N GLU A 23 16.42 -7.18 -0.09
CA GLU A 23 16.36 -6.57 1.25
C GLU A 23 15.09 -5.71 1.48
N GLY A 24 14.12 -5.70 0.55
CA GLY A 24 12.87 -4.93 0.72
C GLY A 24 13.02 -3.41 0.81
N LYS A 25 14.15 -2.84 0.37
CA LYS A 25 14.48 -1.41 0.49
C LYS A 25 13.63 -0.47 -0.36
N GLY A 26 12.90 -1.00 -1.35
CA GLY A 26 12.02 -0.18 -2.16
C GLY A 26 10.94 0.49 -1.32
N THR A 27 10.64 1.75 -1.63
CA THR A 27 9.69 2.56 -0.86
C THR A 27 8.42 2.85 -1.63
N ASN A 28 7.27 2.92 -0.98
CA ASN A 28 6.06 3.43 -1.62
C ASN A 28 5.26 4.32 -0.65
N GLY A 29 4.32 5.09 -1.19
CA GLY A 29 3.39 5.90 -0.41
C GLY A 29 2.10 5.16 -0.10
N TYR A 30 1.43 5.56 0.98
CA TYR A 30 0.07 5.12 1.30
C TYR A 30 -0.85 6.32 1.55
N VAL A 31 -2.15 6.05 1.42
CA VAL A 31 -3.25 6.95 1.80
C VAL A 31 -4.43 6.10 2.24
N HIS A 32 -5.12 6.54 3.28
CA HIS A 32 -6.37 5.89 3.69
C HIS A 32 -7.50 6.26 2.73
N VAL A 33 -8.44 5.34 2.49
CA VAL A 33 -9.53 5.56 1.52
C VAL A 33 -10.41 6.77 1.89
N GLU A 34 -10.68 6.99 3.17
CA GLU A 34 -11.42 8.16 3.64
C GLU A 34 -10.65 9.48 3.43
N ASP A 35 -9.33 9.48 3.63
CA ASP A 35 -8.51 10.67 3.38
C ASP A 35 -8.46 10.99 1.88
N LEU A 36 -8.39 9.97 1.04
CA LEU A 36 -8.51 10.12 -0.42
C LEU A 36 -9.87 10.68 -0.81
N ALA A 37 -10.96 10.18 -0.23
CA ALA A 37 -12.31 10.67 -0.47
C ALA A 37 -12.45 12.16 -0.09
N ALA A 38 -11.90 12.57 1.06
CA ALA A 38 -11.89 13.97 1.48
C ALA A 38 -11.12 14.88 0.49
N LEU A 39 -10.06 14.37 -0.16
CA LEU A 39 -9.39 15.14 -1.22
C LEU A 39 -10.29 15.28 -2.46
N TYR A 40 -10.98 14.22 -2.87
CA TYR A 40 -11.93 14.29 -3.98
C TYR A 40 -13.06 15.27 -3.69
N GLU A 41 -13.58 15.28 -2.47
CA GLU A 41 -14.60 16.25 -2.04
C GLU A 41 -14.10 17.69 -2.24
N ILE A 42 -12.89 18.02 -1.79
CA ILE A 42 -12.28 19.35 -1.99
C ILE A 42 -12.22 19.70 -3.48
N VAL A 43 -11.76 18.78 -4.33
CA VAL A 43 -11.64 19.03 -5.78
C VAL A 43 -13.02 19.22 -6.42
N VAL A 44 -14.00 18.41 -6.05
CA VAL A 44 -15.37 18.48 -6.59
C VAL A 44 -16.05 19.79 -6.17
N VAL A 45 -15.97 20.16 -4.89
CA VAL A 45 -16.51 21.44 -4.39
C VAL A 45 -15.84 22.62 -5.11
N GLU A 46 -14.53 22.57 -5.30
CA GLU A 46 -13.81 23.64 -5.98
C GLU A 46 -14.30 23.81 -7.43
N VAL A 47 -14.52 22.71 -8.16
CA VAL A 47 -15.05 22.77 -9.54
C VAL A 47 -16.50 23.26 -9.59
N LEU A 48 -17.39 22.69 -8.75
CA LEU A 48 -18.83 22.91 -8.86
C LEU A 48 -19.30 24.22 -8.23
N GLU A 49 -18.67 24.65 -7.14
CA GLU A 49 -19.13 25.79 -6.35
C GLU A 49 -18.23 27.02 -6.47
N ARG A 50 -16.97 26.84 -6.88
CA ARG A 50 -15.93 27.89 -6.90
C ARG A 50 -15.23 28.04 -8.24
N SER A 51 -15.85 27.53 -9.30
CA SER A 51 -15.37 27.64 -10.69
C SER A 51 -13.96 27.07 -10.95
N GLY A 52 -13.43 26.27 -10.02
CA GLY A 52 -12.11 25.67 -10.11
C GLY A 52 -10.95 26.64 -9.85
N GLU A 53 -11.19 27.84 -9.28
CA GLU A 53 -10.19 28.91 -9.20
C GLU A 53 -8.91 28.51 -8.45
N ALA A 54 -9.03 27.70 -7.39
CA ALA A 54 -7.86 27.22 -6.65
C ALA A 54 -7.14 26.02 -7.31
N LEU A 55 -7.76 25.36 -8.30
CA LEU A 55 -7.20 24.17 -8.94
C LEU A 55 -6.18 24.55 -10.01
N PRO A 56 -4.94 24.01 -9.94
CA PRO A 56 -4.01 24.18 -11.04
C PRO A 56 -4.44 23.36 -12.26
N THR A 57 -4.12 23.85 -13.46
CA THR A 57 -4.47 23.21 -14.73
C THR A 57 -3.24 22.82 -15.55
N GLY A 58 -3.44 22.03 -16.62
CA GLY A 58 -2.39 21.56 -17.51
C GLY A 58 -1.33 20.76 -16.77
N LYS A 59 -0.04 21.05 -17.04
CA LYS A 59 1.10 20.35 -16.41
C LYS A 59 1.19 20.51 -14.89
N ARG A 60 0.50 21.51 -14.31
CA ARG A 60 0.45 21.72 -12.86
C ARG A 60 -0.74 21.04 -12.18
N GLY A 61 -1.64 20.43 -12.95
CA GLY A 61 -2.89 19.83 -12.49
C GLY A 61 -2.76 18.46 -11.82
N ILE A 62 -1.55 17.98 -11.55
CA ILE A 62 -1.33 16.71 -10.86
C ILE A 62 -1.45 16.93 -9.35
N ILE A 63 -2.41 16.26 -8.72
CA ILE A 63 -2.68 16.36 -7.29
C ILE A 63 -2.42 15.00 -6.64
N PHE A 64 -1.39 14.92 -5.79
CA PHE A 64 -1.07 13.71 -5.03
C PHE A 64 -1.73 13.70 -3.65
N CYS A 65 -2.02 12.50 -3.16
CA CYS A 65 -2.73 12.24 -1.91
C CYS A 65 -1.91 11.43 -0.89
N GLY A 66 -0.58 11.32 -1.04
CA GLY A 66 0.23 10.54 -0.10
C GLY A 66 0.18 11.12 1.32
N SER A 67 -0.19 10.29 2.30
CA SER A 67 -0.21 10.63 3.74
C SER A 67 0.96 10.05 4.52
N GLY A 68 1.62 9.00 4.01
CA GLY A 68 2.83 8.42 4.57
C GLY A 68 3.63 7.60 3.55
N GLN A 69 4.72 6.99 4.00
CA GLN A 69 5.59 6.12 3.20
C GLN A 69 5.94 4.85 3.99
N PHE A 70 6.25 3.79 3.26
CA PHE A 70 6.73 2.53 3.83
C PHE A 70 7.86 1.92 2.98
N THR A 71 8.62 0.99 3.55
CA THR A 71 9.46 0.04 2.78
C THR A 71 8.74 -1.29 2.56
N TRP A 72 9.14 -2.05 1.54
CA TRP A 72 8.61 -3.40 1.34
C TRP A 72 8.96 -4.36 2.47
N SER A 73 10.10 -4.15 3.16
CA SER A 73 10.43 -4.87 4.39
C SER A 73 9.43 -4.58 5.51
N GLU A 74 9.06 -3.30 5.71
CA GLU A 74 8.04 -2.89 6.69
C GLU A 74 6.68 -3.55 6.45
N VAL A 75 6.31 -3.73 5.17
CA VAL A 75 5.07 -4.41 4.79
C VAL A 75 5.16 -5.89 5.15
N ALA A 76 6.26 -6.56 4.81
CA ALA A 76 6.46 -7.97 5.11
C ALA A 76 6.46 -8.24 6.63
N GLU A 77 7.14 -7.40 7.40
CA GLU A 77 7.21 -7.47 8.87
C GLU A 77 5.82 -7.30 9.50
N ARG A 78 5.07 -6.27 9.10
CA ARG A 78 3.72 -6.04 9.65
C ARG A 78 2.71 -7.11 9.27
N VAL A 79 2.84 -7.68 8.07
CA VAL A 79 2.03 -8.84 7.69
C VAL A 79 2.39 -10.04 8.57
N ALA A 80 3.67 -10.27 8.85
CA ALA A 80 4.10 -11.34 9.75
C ALA A 80 3.52 -11.12 11.16
N ASP A 81 3.63 -9.91 11.71
CA ASP A 81 3.06 -9.56 13.02
C ASP A 81 1.55 -9.80 13.08
N ALA A 82 0.80 -9.33 12.07
CA ALA A 82 -0.65 -9.50 12.01
C ALA A 82 -1.07 -10.98 11.86
N CYS A 83 -0.31 -11.77 11.09
CA CYS A 83 -0.52 -13.21 10.96
C CYS A 83 -0.18 -13.98 12.25
N LEU A 84 0.85 -13.57 12.99
CA LEU A 84 1.19 -14.15 14.29
C LEU A 84 0.09 -13.84 15.31
N GLU A 85 -0.38 -12.58 15.38
CA GLU A 85 -1.49 -12.17 16.26
C GLU A 85 -2.78 -12.95 15.95
N ALA A 86 -3.02 -13.29 14.68
CA ALA A 86 -4.12 -14.13 14.24
C ALA A 86 -3.90 -15.64 14.47
N GLY A 87 -2.75 -16.04 15.04
CA GLY A 87 -2.41 -17.45 15.32
C GLY A 87 -2.18 -18.29 14.07
N LYS A 88 -1.77 -17.68 12.95
CA LYS A 88 -1.60 -18.36 11.66
C LYS A 88 -0.17 -18.75 11.33
N ILE A 89 0.80 -18.12 11.98
CA ILE A 89 2.22 -18.46 11.89
C ILE A 89 2.81 -18.51 13.30
N THR A 90 4.02 -19.04 13.44
CA THR A 90 4.68 -19.26 14.75
C THR A 90 5.75 -18.24 15.11
N ASP A 91 6.23 -17.46 14.13
CA ASP A 91 7.23 -16.43 14.30
C ASP A 91 7.06 -15.32 13.25
N THR A 92 7.67 -14.16 13.50
CA THR A 92 7.57 -12.98 12.63
C THR A 92 8.78 -12.79 11.72
N ARG A 93 9.62 -13.82 11.57
CA ARG A 93 10.84 -13.70 10.76
C ARG A 93 10.47 -13.56 9.29
N VAL A 94 10.93 -12.48 8.68
CA VAL A 94 10.86 -12.27 7.23
C VAL A 94 12.05 -12.95 6.55
N GLU A 95 11.80 -13.65 5.46
CA GLU A 95 12.83 -14.24 4.60
C GLU A 95 13.08 -13.37 3.37
N ASP A 96 14.34 -12.99 3.16
CA ASP A 96 14.80 -12.29 1.96
C ASP A 96 15.01 -13.30 0.83
N VAL A 97 14.30 -13.13 -0.28
CA VAL A 97 14.37 -14.02 -1.44
C VAL A 97 14.82 -13.28 -2.70
N GLY A 98 15.43 -13.99 -3.65
CA GLY A 98 15.76 -13.43 -4.97
C GLY A 98 14.52 -12.98 -5.74
N LEU A 99 14.69 -12.14 -6.76
CA LEU A 99 13.58 -11.55 -7.54
C LEU A 99 12.70 -12.63 -8.19
N THR A 100 13.30 -13.62 -8.84
CA THR A 100 12.57 -14.71 -9.51
C THR A 100 11.76 -15.56 -8.53
N GLU A 101 12.35 -15.92 -7.39
CA GLU A 101 11.65 -16.70 -6.36
C GLU A 101 10.54 -15.85 -5.73
N GLY A 102 10.84 -14.61 -5.33
CA GLY A 102 9.85 -13.68 -4.78
C GLY A 102 8.69 -13.41 -5.73
N THR A 103 8.96 -13.32 -7.04
CA THR A 103 7.93 -13.26 -8.08
C THR A 103 7.03 -14.48 -8.01
N ARG A 104 7.59 -15.69 -8.07
CA ARG A 104 6.82 -16.95 -7.97
C ARG A 104 5.92 -17.00 -6.73
N ILE A 105 6.41 -16.49 -5.60
CA ILE A 105 5.68 -16.49 -4.31
C ILE A 105 4.59 -15.41 -4.28
N LEU A 106 4.90 -14.19 -4.69
CA LEU A 106 4.03 -13.03 -4.54
C LEU A 106 3.13 -12.80 -5.76
N SER A 107 3.31 -13.54 -6.85
CA SER A 107 2.49 -13.42 -8.06
C SER A 107 1.56 -14.60 -8.29
N SER A 108 1.51 -15.58 -7.38
CA SER A 108 0.68 -16.79 -7.52
C SER A 108 -0.80 -16.51 -7.79
N TYR A 109 -1.28 -15.34 -7.38
CA TYR A 109 -2.67 -14.87 -7.54
C TYR A 109 -2.83 -13.72 -8.54
N LEU A 110 -1.73 -13.23 -9.11
CA LEU A 110 -1.75 -12.17 -10.11
C LEU A 110 -1.75 -12.83 -11.49
N GLU A 111 -2.93 -13.00 -12.08
CA GLU A 111 -3.05 -13.51 -13.44
C GLU A 111 -2.19 -12.65 -14.38
N MET A 112 -1.31 -13.30 -15.15
CA MET A 112 -0.42 -12.67 -16.14
C MET A 112 0.61 -11.67 -15.58
N ALA A 113 1.09 -11.84 -14.34
CA ALA A 113 2.23 -11.07 -13.84
C ALA A 113 3.58 -11.69 -14.25
N ASP A 114 4.41 -10.92 -14.94
CA ASP A 114 5.82 -11.25 -15.19
C ASP A 114 6.75 -10.67 -14.11
N GLU A 115 8.02 -11.10 -14.14
CA GLU A 115 9.03 -10.69 -13.15
C GLU A 115 9.24 -9.17 -13.14
N ALA A 116 9.16 -8.50 -14.30
CA ALA A 116 9.35 -7.06 -14.40
C ALA A 116 8.18 -6.28 -13.77
N MET A 117 6.95 -6.73 -13.99
CA MET A 117 5.76 -6.15 -13.36
C MET A 117 5.80 -6.30 -11.84
N VAL A 118 6.21 -7.47 -11.35
CA VAL A 118 6.33 -7.73 -9.91
C VAL A 118 7.47 -6.93 -9.30
N GLU A 119 8.61 -6.81 -9.97
CA GLU A 119 9.72 -5.97 -9.51
C GLU A 119 9.25 -4.53 -9.32
N VAL A 120 8.57 -3.94 -10.31
CA VAL A 120 8.05 -2.57 -10.22
C VAL A 120 6.99 -2.44 -9.11
N GLY A 121 6.09 -3.41 -9.00
CA GLY A 121 4.93 -3.35 -8.12
C GLY A 121 5.19 -3.68 -6.64
N LEU A 122 6.18 -4.53 -6.35
CA LEU A 122 6.43 -5.12 -5.02
C LEU A 122 7.89 -5.06 -4.57
N ALA A 123 8.81 -4.50 -5.37
CA ALA A 123 10.20 -4.24 -4.96
C ALA A 123 10.69 -2.83 -5.32
N GLY A 124 10.00 -2.14 -6.24
CA GLY A 124 10.34 -0.82 -6.74
C GLY A 124 10.12 0.30 -5.73
N SER A 125 10.62 1.49 -6.09
CA SER A 125 10.41 2.70 -5.32
C SER A 125 9.51 3.69 -6.06
N SER A 126 8.51 4.24 -5.37
CA SER A 126 7.68 5.35 -5.81
C SER A 126 7.58 6.38 -4.69
N ARG A 127 7.64 7.66 -5.06
CA ARG A 127 7.55 8.75 -4.09
C ARG A 127 6.66 9.85 -4.62
N THR A 128 5.66 10.21 -3.82
CA THR A 128 4.79 11.35 -4.09
C THR A 128 4.85 12.34 -2.94
N VAL A 129 4.61 13.61 -3.24
CA VAL A 129 4.51 14.68 -2.25
C VAL A 129 3.21 15.42 -2.51
N ALA A 130 2.33 15.44 -1.51
CA ALA A 130 0.99 16.02 -1.59
C ALA A 130 0.97 17.56 -1.52
N THR A 131 1.88 18.24 -2.22
CA THR A 131 2.06 19.70 -2.16
C THR A 131 0.79 20.44 -2.59
N VAL A 132 0.20 20.05 -3.72
CA VAL A 132 -1.01 20.70 -4.24
C VAL A 132 -2.20 20.44 -3.32
N ALA A 133 -2.42 19.18 -2.92
CA ALA A 133 -3.52 18.82 -2.01
C ALA A 133 -3.43 19.61 -0.69
N LYS A 134 -2.26 19.68 -0.06
CA LYS A 134 -2.07 20.44 1.18
C LYS A 134 -2.34 21.94 1.00
N ARG A 135 -1.96 22.52 -0.15
CA ARG A 135 -2.27 23.92 -0.49
C ARG A 135 -3.77 24.16 -0.66
N LEU A 136 -4.51 23.18 -1.15
CA LEU A 136 -5.99 23.21 -1.22
C LEU A 136 -6.67 23.02 0.14
N GLY A 137 -5.90 22.88 1.23
CA GLY A 137 -6.43 22.69 2.58
C GLY A 137 -6.65 21.23 2.98
N TRP A 138 -6.29 20.27 2.13
CA TRP A 138 -6.40 18.85 2.46
C TRP A 138 -5.48 18.47 3.62
N LYS A 139 -6.05 17.81 4.62
CA LYS A 139 -5.36 17.32 5.83
C LYS A 139 -5.76 15.86 6.06
N PRO A 140 -4.87 14.88 5.82
CA PRO A 140 -5.18 13.49 6.12
C PRO A 140 -5.35 13.29 7.62
N MET A 141 -6.41 12.61 8.02
CA MET A 141 -6.77 12.34 9.41
C MET A 141 -6.45 10.90 9.82
N ARG A 142 -6.24 10.01 8.85
CA ARG A 142 -5.94 8.58 9.06
C ARG A 142 -4.45 8.34 8.84
N GLY A 143 -3.68 8.57 9.89
CA GLY A 143 -2.24 8.40 9.90
C GLY A 143 -1.78 6.95 10.12
N GLU A 144 -0.57 6.81 10.65
CA GLU A 144 0.13 5.54 10.85
C GLU A 144 -0.69 4.49 11.61
N GLU A 145 -1.52 4.90 12.57
CA GLU A 145 -2.33 3.97 13.35
C GLU A 145 -3.42 3.29 12.52
N ALA A 146 -4.11 4.05 11.67
CA ALA A 146 -5.09 3.50 10.75
C ALA A 146 -4.41 2.59 9.72
N TRP A 147 -3.19 2.94 9.30
CA TRP A 147 -2.40 2.10 8.40
C TRP A 147 -2.01 0.78 9.07
N ARG A 148 -1.55 0.79 10.33
CA ARG A 148 -1.26 -0.43 11.12
C ARG A 148 -2.50 -1.32 11.25
N GLN A 149 -3.65 -0.74 11.59
CA GLN A 149 -4.90 -1.48 11.71
C GLN A 149 -5.28 -2.16 10.39
N GLY A 150 -5.00 -1.51 9.25
CA GLY A 150 -5.26 -2.06 7.92
C GLY A 150 -4.64 -3.44 7.67
N PHE A 151 -3.46 -3.73 8.22
CA PHE A 151 -2.85 -5.07 8.09
C PHE A 151 -3.68 -6.15 8.77
N LYS A 152 -4.23 -5.87 9.96
CA LYS A 152 -5.12 -6.79 10.69
C LYS A 152 -6.43 -7.00 9.94
N ASP A 153 -6.96 -5.91 9.38
CA ASP A 153 -8.19 -5.94 8.59
C ASP A 153 -8.00 -6.76 7.30
N ASP A 154 -6.85 -6.62 6.63
CA ASP A 154 -6.48 -7.41 5.45
C ASP A 154 -6.29 -8.90 5.78
N VAL A 155 -5.63 -9.24 6.90
CA VAL A 155 -5.53 -10.64 7.37
C VAL A 155 -6.91 -11.23 7.60
N LYS A 156 -7.79 -10.52 8.32
CA LYS A 156 -9.17 -10.96 8.57
C LYS A 156 -9.95 -11.13 7.26
N ALA A 157 -9.81 -10.20 6.32
CA ALA A 157 -10.50 -10.22 5.03
C ALA A 157 -10.02 -11.36 4.13
N VAL A 158 -8.72 -11.69 4.14
CA VAL A 158 -8.18 -12.84 3.41
C VAL A 158 -8.65 -14.15 4.02
N LEU A 159 -8.59 -14.29 5.35
CA LEU A 159 -9.06 -15.49 6.05
C LEU A 159 -10.55 -15.76 5.85
N GLY A 160 -11.39 -14.72 5.74
CA GLY A 160 -12.82 -14.88 5.47
C GLY A 160 -13.14 -15.29 4.01
N LYS A 161 -12.15 -15.33 3.12
CA LYS A 161 -12.29 -15.72 1.71
C LYS A 161 -11.60 -17.05 1.38
N MET A 162 -10.89 -17.64 2.34
CA MET A 162 -10.30 -18.97 2.26
C MET A 162 -11.31 -20.00 2.78
#